data_AF-T0ML01-F1
#
_entry.id   AF-T0ML01-F1
#
_cell.length_a   1.000
_cell.length_b   1.000
_cell.length_c   1.000
_cell.angle_alpha   90.00
_cell.angle_beta   90.00
_cell.angle_gamma   90.00
#
_symmetry.space_group_name_H-M   'P 1'
#
loop_
_entity.id
_entity.type
_entity.pdbx_description
1 polymer ?
#
loop_
_entity_poly.entity_id
_entity_poly.type
_entity_poly.pdbx_seq_one_letter_code
_entity_poly.pdbx_strand_id
1 'polypeptide(L)'
;MSEGNIEQNPGARNPQGLRLVNFNEVTEPGIYVDIQKKRIFRIPSEILNPTHAGTRMVCLPDFQVVKISSDPWLEKPEIKELCTKKNLPIPE
;
A
#
# COMPACT_ATOMS: atom_id res chain seq x y z
N MET A 1 30.12 6.72 20.08
CA MET A 1 29.01 7.26 19.27
C MET A 1 28.26 6.04 18.77
N SER A 2 27.18 5.66 19.45
CA SER A 2 26.45 4.43 19.10
C SER A 2 25.62 4.72 17.86
N GLU A 3 26.02 4.13 16.74
CA GLU A 3 25.18 4.03 15.54
C GLU A 3 23.87 3.35 15.96
N GLY A 4 22.81 4.15 16.02
CA GLY A 4 21.46 3.63 16.20
C GLY A 4 21.12 2.78 14.99
N ASN A 5 21.30 1.47 15.12
CA ASN A 5 20.57 0.51 14.31
C ASN A 5 19.09 0.81 14.52
N ILE A 6 18.50 1.56 13.60
CA ILE A 6 17.06 1.62 13.45
C ILE A 6 16.70 0.23 12.95
N GLU A 7 16.43 -0.69 13.88
CA GLU A 7 15.63 -1.86 13.58
C GLU A 7 14.32 -1.33 13.01
N GLN A 8 14.24 -1.29 11.66
CA GLN A 8 12.98 -1.20 10.97
C GLN A 8 12.17 -2.37 11.53
N ASN A 9 11.19 -2.05 12.38
CA ASN A 9 10.23 -3.01 12.94
C ASN A 9 9.98 -4.06 11.86
N PRO A 10 10.20 -5.37 12.10
CA PRO A 10 9.96 -6.41 11.11
C PRO A 10 8.47 -6.33 10.76
N GLY A 11 8.18 -5.54 9.73
CA GLY A 11 6.87 -4.96 9.53
C GLY A 11 5.86 -6.07 9.49
N ALA A 12 4.78 -5.93 10.26
CA ALA A 12 3.73 -6.94 10.37
C ALA A 12 3.51 -7.56 8.99
N ARG A 13 3.79 -8.85 8.84
CA ARG A 13 3.57 -9.53 7.57
C ARG A 13 2.16 -10.06 7.58
N ASN A 14 1.49 -10.00 6.44
CA ASN A 14 0.24 -10.73 6.28
C ASN A 14 0.54 -12.25 6.25
N PRO A 15 -0.49 -13.12 6.30
CA PRO A 15 -0.30 -14.56 6.25
C PRO A 15 0.44 -15.08 5.00
N GLN A 16 0.60 -14.25 3.96
CA GLN A 16 1.36 -14.57 2.74
C GLN A 16 2.80 -14.03 2.75
N GLY A 17 3.26 -13.50 3.88
CA GLY A 17 4.60 -12.93 4.03
C GLY A 17 4.77 -11.55 3.38
N LEU A 18 3.68 -10.92 2.92
CA LEU A 18 3.73 -9.57 2.34
C LEU A 18 3.74 -8.53 3.45
N ARG A 19 4.53 -7.47 3.26
CA ARG A 19 4.64 -6.35 4.19
C ARG A 19 3.29 -5.64 4.33
N LEU A 20 2.76 -5.58 5.54
CA LEU A 20 1.68 -4.68 5.90
C LEU A 20 2.26 -3.34 6.29
N VAL A 21 1.65 -2.28 5.78
CA VAL A 21 1.96 -0.90 6.17
C VAL A 21 0.64 -0.21 6.47
N ASN A 22 0.65 0.76 7.39
CA ASN A 22 -0.49 1.66 7.47
C ASN A 22 -0.51 2.53 6.21
N PHE A 23 -1.71 2.87 5.74
CA PHE A 23 -1.86 3.68 4.53
C PHE A 23 -1.12 5.02 4.62
N ASN A 24 -1.09 5.64 5.81
CA ASN A 24 -0.37 6.90 6.03
C ASN A 24 1.17 6.75 6.03
N GLU A 25 1.69 5.52 6.07
CA GLU A 25 3.12 5.21 5.99
C GLU A 25 3.56 4.82 4.56
N VAL A 26 2.65 4.89 3.58
CA VAL A 26 2.97 4.62 2.17
C VAL A 26 3.87 5.71 1.63
N THR A 27 5.08 5.33 1.23
CA THR A 27 6.09 6.24 0.68
C THR A 27 6.43 5.97 -0.80
N GLU A 28 5.81 4.96 -1.40
CA GLU A 28 6.11 4.54 -2.78
C GLU A 28 4.85 4.50 -3.63
N PRO A 29 4.93 4.88 -4.92
CA PRO A 29 3.81 4.75 -5.82
C PRO A 29 3.47 3.27 -6.08
N GLY A 30 2.22 3.03 -6.45
CA GLY A 30 1.72 1.72 -6.83
C GLY A 30 0.27 1.45 -6.44
N ILE A 31 -0.08 0.18 -6.42
CA ILE A 31 -1.41 -0.30 -6.03
C ILE A 31 -1.30 -1.01 -4.69
N TYR A 32 -2.16 -0.60 -3.78
CA TYR A 32 -2.25 -1.10 -2.43
C TYR A 32 -3.64 -1.67 -2.19
N VAL A 33 -3.71 -2.80 -1.50
CA VAL A 33 -4.99 -3.44 -1.13
C VAL A 33 -5.14 -3.44 0.37
N ASP A 34 -6.28 -2.93 0.84
CA ASP A 34 -6.71 -3.09 2.22
C ASP A 34 -7.14 -4.53 2.46
N ILE A 35 -6.44 -5.19 3.39
CA ILE A 35 -6.71 -6.58 3.73
C ILE A 35 -8.00 -6.76 4.54
N GLN A 36 -8.55 -5.69 5.13
CA GLN A 36 -9.76 -5.76 5.94
C GLN A 36 -11.02 -5.46 5.13
N LYS A 37 -11.09 -4.29 4.48
CA LYS A 37 -12.29 -3.82 3.78
C LYS A 37 -12.25 -4.05 2.27
N LYS A 38 -11.27 -4.83 1.78
CA LYS A 38 -11.12 -5.21 0.37
C LYS A 38 -11.09 -4.01 -0.59
N ARG A 39 -10.48 -2.90 -0.16
CA ARG A 39 -10.39 -1.68 -0.97
C ARG A 39 -9.08 -1.64 -1.75
N ILE A 40 -9.13 -1.06 -2.94
CA ILE A 40 -7.94 -0.73 -3.72
C ILE A 40 -7.62 0.75 -3.51
N PHE A 41 -6.36 1.03 -3.24
CA PHE A 41 -5.79 2.36 -3.32
C PHE A 41 -4.77 2.42 -4.45
N ARG A 42 -4.99 3.37 -5.36
CA ARG A 42 -4.05 3.71 -6.43
C ARG A 42 -3.27 4.93 -5.97
N ILE A 43 -1.95 4.79 -5.87
CA ILE A 43 -1.06 5.85 -5.38
C ILE A 43 -0.09 6.21 -6.49
N PRO A 44 -0.43 7.19 -7.35
CA PRO A 44 0.53 7.83 -8.23
C PRO A 44 1.61 8.58 -7.45
N SER A 45 2.74 8.84 -8.09
CA SER A 45 3.86 9.58 -7.48
C SER A 45 3.47 11.03 -7.16
N GLU A 46 2.53 11.61 -7.92
CA GLU A 46 2.02 12.96 -7.67
C GLU A 46 1.37 13.10 -6.28
N ILE A 47 0.65 12.06 -5.82
CA ILE A 47 -0.04 12.07 -4.51
C ILE A 47 0.96 11.98 -3.34
N LEU A 48 2.14 11.41 -3.57
CA LEU A 48 3.20 11.34 -2.56
C LEU A 48 4.00 12.64 -2.47
N ASN A 49 3.87 13.52 -3.46
CA ASN A 49 4.56 14.80 -3.46
C ASN A 49 3.76 15.82 -2.62
N PRO A 50 4.32 16.30 -1.49
CA PRO A 50 3.64 17.28 -0.62
C PRO A 50 3.48 18.66 -1.28
N THR A 51 4.19 18.92 -2.39
CA THR A 51 4.13 20.18 -3.13
C THR A 51 3.17 20.14 -4.32
N HIS A 52 2.60 18.97 -4.65
CA HIS A 52 1.68 18.85 -5.77
C HIS A 52 0.29 19.39 -5.41
N ALA A 53 -0.17 20.38 -6.17
CA ALA A 53 -1.48 20.99 -5.98
C ALA A 53 -2.58 19.97 -6.29
N GLY A 54 -3.26 19.46 -5.25
CA GLY A 54 -4.25 18.39 -5.37
C GLY A 54 -3.99 17.20 -4.45
N THR A 55 -2.81 17.14 -3.82
CA THR A 55 -2.51 16.16 -2.76
C THR A 55 -3.34 16.47 -1.52
N ARG A 56 -4.63 16.09 -1.55
CA ARG A 56 -5.37 15.85 -0.32
C ARG A 56 -4.74 14.60 0.28
N MET A 57 -3.86 14.77 1.26
CA MET A 57 -3.61 13.72 2.26
C MET A 57 -4.96 13.45 2.92
N VAL A 58 -5.78 12.59 2.31
CA VAL A 58 -6.94 12.04 2.98
C VAL A 58 -6.32 11.13 4.02
N CYS A 59 -6.14 11.67 5.23
CA CYS A 59 -5.88 10.90 6.42
C CYS A 59 -7.06 9.94 6.53
N LEU A 60 -6.90 8.75 5.96
CA LEU A 60 -7.76 7.62 6.18
C LEU A 60 -7.10 6.86 7.34
N PRO A 61 -7.35 7.27 8.59
CA PRO A 61 -6.86 6.50 9.72
C PRO A 61 -7.40 5.07 9.58
N ASP A 62 -6.58 4.09 9.94
CA ASP A 62 -6.98 2.68 10.11
C ASP A 62 -7.01 1.77 8.87
N PHE A 63 -6.35 2.12 7.76
CA PHE A 63 -6.16 1.15 6.66
C PHE A 63 -4.79 0.46 6.76
N GLN A 64 -4.81 -0.86 6.99
CA GLN A 64 -3.64 -1.71 6.81
C GLN A 64 -3.62 -2.24 5.39
N VAL A 65 -2.60 -1.85 4.63
CA VAL A 65 -2.53 -2.13 3.20
C VAL A 65 -1.30 -2.93 2.83
N VAL A 66 -1.41 -3.65 1.72
CA VAL A 66 -0.31 -4.41 1.11
C VAL A 66 -0.08 -3.93 -0.31
N LYS A 67 1.17 -3.62 -0.66
CA LYS A 67 1.55 -3.30 -2.05
C LYS A 67 1.47 -4.54 -2.93
N ILE A 68 0.73 -4.45 -4.02
CA ILE A 68 0.55 -5.55 -4.98
C ILE A 68 1.17 -5.27 -6.35
N SER A 69 1.36 -3.99 -6.70
CA SER A 69 2.02 -3.53 -7.92
C SER A 69 2.72 -2.20 -7.68
N SER A 70 3.78 -1.92 -8.45
CA SER A 70 4.42 -0.59 -8.52
C SER A 70 3.78 0.31 -9.58
N ASP A 71 2.97 -0.24 -10.49
CA ASP A 71 2.22 0.54 -11.47
C ASP A 71 0.82 0.88 -10.91
N PRO A 72 0.53 2.16 -10.59
CA PRO A 72 -0.75 2.58 -10.03
C PRO A 72 -1.91 2.58 -11.05
N TRP A 73 -1.63 2.38 -12.33
CA TRP A 73 -2.59 2.55 -13.42
C TRP A 73 -3.21 1.26 -13.95
N LEU A 74 -2.79 0.10 -13.44
CA LEU A 74 -3.33 -1.20 -13.86
C LEU A 74 -4.86 -1.25 -13.86
N GLU A 75 -5.42 -2.00 -14.79
CA GLU A 75 -6.86 -2.17 -14.90
C GLU A 75 -7.42 -3.08 -13.80
N LYS A 76 -8.72 -2.99 -13.54
CA LYS A 76 -9.38 -3.83 -12.52
C LYS A 76 -9.14 -5.33 -12.71
N PRO A 77 -9.19 -5.90 -13.93
CA PRO A 77 -8.92 -7.33 -14.13
C PRO A 77 -7.51 -7.75 -13.69
N GLU A 78 -6.50 -6.95 -14.03
CA GLU A 78 -5.10 -7.20 -13.66
C GLU A 78 -4.91 -7.12 -12.14
N ILE A 79 -5.55 -6.15 -11.49
CA ILE A 79 -5.54 -6.03 -10.02
C ILE A 79 -6.16 -7.28 -9.37
N LYS A 80 -7.29 -7.76 -9.88
CA LYS A 80 -7.96 -8.97 -9.36
C LYS A 80 -7.09 -10.21 -9.54
N GLU A 81 -6.40 -10.32 -10.68
CA GLU A 81 -5.44 -11.40 -10.93
C GLU A 81 -4.27 -11.36 -9.94
N LEU A 82 -3.68 -10.18 -9.71
CA LEU A 82 -2.59 -10.00 -8.74
C LEU A 82 -3.03 -10.33 -7.31
N CYS A 83 -4.24 -9.93 -6.92
CA CYS A 83 -4.80 -10.30 -5.61
C CYS A 83 -4.94 -11.82 -5.48
N THR A 84 -5.46 -12.48 -6.53
CA THR A 84 -5.65 -13.94 -6.56
C THR A 84 -4.31 -14.67 -6.46
N LYS A 85 -3.32 -14.29 -7.26
CA LYS A 85 -1.95 -14.85 -7.24
C LYS A 85 -1.28 -14.72 -5.87
N LYS A 86 -1.55 -13.62 -5.17
CA LYS A 86 -1.00 -13.32 -3.84
C LYS A 86 -1.88 -13.81 -2.69
N ASN A 87 -2.99 -14.51 -2.97
CA ASN A 87 -3.99 -14.95 -1.99
C ASN A 87 -4.50 -13.80 -1.07
N LEU A 88 -4.70 -12.63 -1.68
CA LEU A 88 -5.23 -11.43 -1.04
C LEU A 88 -6.74 -11.29 -1.28
N PRO A 89 -7.46 -10.53 -0.44
CA PRO A 89 -8.87 -10.25 -0.66
C PRO A 89 -9.10 -9.59 -2.02
N ILE A 90 -10.05 -10.14 -2.79
CA ILE A 90 -10.40 -9.61 -4.10
C ILE A 90 -11.31 -8.39 -3.90
N PRO A 91 -10.91 -7.21 -4.39
CA PRO A 91 -11.71 -6.00 -4.32
C PRO A 91 -12.90 -6.04 -5.27
N GLU A 92 -14.02 -5.42 -4.87
CA GLU A 92 -15.26 -5.37 -5.65
C GLU A 92 -15.15 -4.45 -6.89
#